data_AF-A0A949XR26-F1
#
_entry.id   AF-A0A949XR26-F1
#
_cell.length_a   1.000
_cell.length_b   1.000
_cell.length_c   1.000
_cell.angle_alpha   90.00
_cell.angle_beta   90.00
_cell.angle_gamma   90.00
#
_symmetry.space_group_name_H-M   'P 1'
#
loop_
_entity.id
_entity.type
_entity.pdbx_description
1 polymer ?
#
loop_
_entity_poly.entity_id
_entity_poly.type
_entity_poly.pdbx_seq_one_letter_code
_entity_poly.pdbx_strand_id
1 'polypeptide(L)'
;RLRYFEYEEASELRGWRSIHVTEPEHPYMKSWWVPGLQIGYEHTFIHQAADLLIALSAGQMPSPAFREALATERVIDAVLQSAALMKWVAVV
;
A
#
# COMPACT_ATOMS: atom_id res chain seq x y z
N ARG A 1 -11.89 9.96 -3.21
CA ARG A 1 -12.75 9.94 -2.01
C ARG A 1 -12.98 8.50 -1.59
N LEU A 2 -12.84 8.20 -0.30
CA LEU A 2 -13.19 6.91 0.28
C LEU A 2 -14.58 7.00 0.91
N ARG A 3 -15.39 5.94 0.80
CA ARG A 3 -16.66 5.82 1.52
C ARG A 3 -16.47 4.85 2.67
N TYR A 4 -16.82 5.28 3.87
CA TYR A 4 -16.72 4.52 5.09
C TYR A 4 -18.10 4.49 5.76
N PHE A 5 -18.52 3.34 6.27
CA PHE A 5 -19.77 3.22 7.01
C PHE A 5 -19.45 3.23 8.51
N GLU A 6 -19.92 4.27 9.22
CA GLU A 6 -19.73 4.40 10.65
C GLU A 6 -20.89 3.70 11.36
N TYR A 7 -20.60 2.61 12.09
CA TYR A 7 -21.62 1.81 12.79
C TYR A 7 -21.67 2.11 14.29
N GLU A 8 -20.56 2.54 14.89
CA GLU A 8 -20.42 2.68 16.34
C GLU A 8 -21.18 3.88 16.90
N GLU A 9 -21.57 4.82 16.03
CA GLU A 9 -22.40 5.96 16.43
C GLU A 9 -23.85 5.58 16.75
N ALA A 10 -24.53 6.50 17.46
CA ALA A 10 -25.95 6.42 17.74
C ALA A 10 -26.77 6.24 16.45
N SER A 11 -27.91 5.56 16.53
CA SER A 11 -28.63 5.07 15.35
C SER A 11 -29.09 6.19 14.41
N GLU A 12 -29.32 7.39 14.95
CA GLU A 12 -29.69 8.60 14.24
C GLU A 12 -28.53 9.29 13.48
N LEU A 13 -27.27 9.02 13.87
CA LEU A 13 -26.07 9.54 13.22
C LEU A 13 -25.37 8.49 12.34
N ARG A 14 -25.72 7.20 12.53
CA ARG A 14 -25.19 6.07 11.77
C ARG A 14 -25.39 6.23 10.27
N GLY A 15 -24.32 6.08 9.50
CA GLY A 15 -24.42 6.18 8.04
C GLY A 15 -23.09 6.23 7.29
N TRP A 16 -23.22 6.53 6.00
CA TRP A 16 -22.07 6.67 5.11
C TRP A 16 -21.38 8.02 5.31
N ARG A 17 -20.06 7.95 5.51
CA ARG A 17 -19.16 9.10 5.54
C ARG A 17 -18.30 9.12 4.28
N SER A 18 -17.98 10.33 3.81
CA SER A 18 -17.07 10.55 2.70
C SER A 18 -15.77 11.12 3.23
N ILE A 19 -14.67 10.39 3.05
CA ILE A 19 -13.34 10.79 3.46
C ILE A 19 -12.58 11.31 2.23
N HIS A 20 -12.00 12.50 2.37
CA HIS A 20 -11.08 13.06 1.39
C HIS A 20 -9.70 12.44 1.60
N VAL A 21 -9.10 11.89 0.54
CA VAL A 21 -7.90 11.03 0.61
C VAL A 21 -6.69 11.64 -0.07
N THR A 22 -6.73 12.96 -0.30
CA THR A 22 -5.67 13.71 -0.98
C THR A 22 -5.23 14.91 -0.14
N GLU A 23 -5.50 14.89 1.16
CA GLU A 23 -4.96 15.88 2.10
C GLU A 23 -3.43 15.73 2.24
N PRO A 24 -2.68 16.81 2.54
CA PRO A 24 -1.21 16.80 2.63
C PRO A 24 -0.64 15.85 3.70
N GLU A 25 -1.42 15.52 4.73
CA GLU A 25 -1.06 14.58 5.80
C GLU A 25 -1.01 13.13 5.32
N HIS A 26 -1.67 12.82 4.19
CA HIS A 26 -1.59 11.49 3.60
C HIS A 26 -0.21 11.24 2.97
N PRO A 27 0.28 9.99 2.97
CA PRO A 27 1.58 9.64 2.42
C PRO A 27 1.79 10.22 1.01
N TYR A 28 2.97 10.82 0.80
CA TYR A 28 3.42 11.45 -0.45
C TYR A 28 2.63 12.70 -0.92
N MET A 29 1.42 12.96 -0.42
CA MET A 29 0.52 13.98 -0.99
C MET A 29 1.04 15.41 -0.87
N LYS A 30 1.85 15.72 0.15
CA LYS A 30 2.50 17.03 0.30
C LYS A 30 3.40 17.45 -0.88
N SER A 31 3.81 16.50 -1.71
CA SER A 31 4.70 16.72 -2.86
C SER A 31 3.94 16.91 -4.18
N TRP A 32 2.61 16.94 -4.14
CA TRP A 32 1.76 16.97 -5.33
C TRP A 32 0.83 18.19 -5.32
N TRP A 33 -0.30 18.05 -6.01
CA TRP A 33 -1.31 19.08 -6.22
C TRP A 33 -2.12 19.40 -4.96
N VAL A 34 -2.91 20.48 -5.04
CA VAL A 34 -3.87 20.83 -3.99
C VAL A 34 -4.92 19.71 -3.78
N PRO A 35 -5.49 19.56 -2.56
CA PRO A 35 -6.45 18.50 -2.27
C PRO A 35 -7.63 18.49 -3.25
N GLY A 36 -7.96 17.30 -3.76
CA GLY A 36 -9.05 17.07 -4.70
C GLY A 36 -8.59 16.84 -6.14
N LEU A 37 -7.33 17.14 -6.45
CA LEU A 37 -6.70 16.75 -7.70
C LEU A 37 -6.12 15.34 -7.58
N GLN A 38 -6.46 14.49 -8.56
CA GLN A 38 -6.09 13.09 -8.55
C GLN A 38 -4.63 12.89 -8.96
N ILE A 39 -4.03 11.86 -8.39
CA ILE A 39 -2.80 11.23 -8.86
C ILE A 39 -3.12 9.84 -9.39
N GLY A 40 -2.25 9.31 -10.24
CA GLY A 40 -2.43 8.04 -10.94
C GLY A 40 -1.34 7.01 -10.68
N TYR A 41 -1.43 5.90 -11.40
CA TYR A 41 -0.51 4.76 -11.33
C TYR A 41 0.96 5.15 -11.51
N GLU A 42 1.23 6.14 -12.36
CA GLU A 42 2.56 6.64 -12.64
C GLU A 42 3.24 7.24 -11.40
N HIS A 43 2.46 7.78 -10.45
CA HIS A 43 3.00 8.44 -9.26
C HIS A 43 3.61 7.43 -8.30
N THR A 44 3.13 6.18 -8.29
CA THR A 44 3.71 5.10 -7.49
C THR A 44 5.20 4.90 -7.80
N PHE A 45 5.60 4.97 -9.07
CA PHE A 45 7.00 4.82 -9.46
C PHE A 45 7.85 6.00 -9.01
N ILE A 46 7.27 7.21 -9.02
CA ILE A 46 7.95 8.41 -8.55
C ILE A 46 8.15 8.34 -7.03
N HIS A 47 7.15 7.86 -6.28
CA HIS A 47 7.25 7.64 -4.83
C HIS A 47 8.35 6.62 -4.51
N GLN A 48 8.36 5.47 -5.20
CA GLN A 48 9.39 4.45 -5.03
C GLN A 48 10.80 4.96 -5.33
N ALA A 49 10.97 5.72 -6.41
CA ALA A 49 12.27 6.32 -6.74
C ALA A 49 12.72 7.34 -5.68
N ALA A 50 11.78 8.16 -5.17
CA ALA A 50 12.08 9.13 -4.12
C ALA A 50 12.53 8.44 -2.83
N ASP A 51 11.81 7.42 -2.36
CA ASP A 51 12.16 6.69 -1.14
C ASP A 51 13.50 5.98 -1.24
N LEU A 52 13.79 5.38 -2.40
CA LEU A 52 15.09 4.77 -2.69
C LEU A 52 16.22 5.80 -2.54
N LEU A 53 16.10 6.96 -3.20
CA LEU A 53 17.12 8.00 -3.15
C LEU A 53 17.30 8.57 -1.74
N ILE A 54 16.20 8.76 -1.00
CA ILE A 54 16.23 9.20 0.40
C ILE A 54 16.98 8.19 1.26
N ALA A 55 16.63 6.90 1.18
CA ALA A 55 17.27 5.84 1.95
C ALA A 55 18.77 5.74 1.65
N LEU A 56 19.15 5.78 0.37
CA LEU A 56 20.55 5.77 -0.05
C LEU A 56 21.33 6.96 0.50
N SER A 57 20.73 8.17 0.45
CA SER A 57 21.36 9.38 1.00
C SER A 57 21.55 9.33 2.52
N ALA A 58 20.65 8.63 3.22
CA ALA A 58 20.69 8.42 4.66
C ALA A 58 21.58 7.23 5.08
N GLY A 59 22.17 6.50 4.12
CA GLY A 59 22.92 5.26 4.41
C GLY A 59 22.07 4.13 4.98
N GLN A 60 20.76 4.16 4.72
CA GLN A 60 19.79 3.16 5.18
C GLN A 60 19.48 2.16 4.07
N MET A 61 19.15 0.92 4.46
CA MET A 61 18.69 -0.08 3.50
C MET A 61 17.28 0.29 3.02
N PRO A 62 17.06 0.52 1.70
CA PRO A 62 15.73 0.76 1.17
C PRO A 62 14.83 -0.47 1.35
N SER A 63 13.53 -0.24 1.58
CA SER A 63 12.49 -1.28 1.57
C SER A 63 11.55 -1.03 0.39
N PRO A 64 11.07 -2.08 -0.30
CA PRO A 64 11.40 -3.48 -0.08
C PRO A 64 12.81 -3.86 -0.57
N ALA A 65 13.54 -4.61 0.24
CA ALA A 65 14.85 -5.16 -0.08
C ALA A 65 14.74 -6.58 -0.68
N PHE A 66 15.85 -7.14 -1.15
CA PHE A 66 15.88 -8.50 -1.70
C PHE A 66 15.46 -9.60 -0.71
N ARG A 67 15.63 -9.39 0.59
CA ARG A 67 15.14 -10.32 1.60
C ARG A 67 13.61 -10.40 1.61
N GLU A 68 12.94 -9.26 1.45
CA GLU A 68 11.48 -9.20 1.36
C GLU A 68 11.01 -9.79 0.02
N ALA A 69 11.72 -9.51 -1.07
CA ALA A 69 11.44 -10.13 -2.37
C ALA A 69 11.53 -11.67 -2.33
N LEU A 70 12.53 -12.22 -1.62
CA LEU A 70 12.63 -13.68 -1.42
C LEU A 70 11.44 -14.24 -0.63
N ALA A 71 10.93 -13.50 0.37
CA ALA A 71 9.74 -13.91 1.10
C ALA A 71 8.50 -13.95 0.18
N THR A 72 8.36 -12.98 -0.73
CA THR A 72 7.31 -13.01 -1.76
C THR A 72 7.47 -14.21 -2.70
N GLU A 73 8.70 -14.50 -3.15
CA GLU A 73 8.97 -15.64 -4.04
C GLU A 73 8.59 -16.98 -3.40
N ARG A 74 8.86 -17.16 -2.11
CA ARG A 74 8.46 -18.37 -1.37
C ARG A 74 6.94 -18.57 -1.34
N VAL A 75 6.17 -17.48 -1.29
CA VAL A 75 4.70 -17.56 -1.39
C VAL A 75 4.31 -18.01 -2.80
N ILE A 76 4.95 -17.47 -3.84
CA ILE A 76 4.68 -17.85 -5.23
C ILE A 76 4.98 -19.35 -5.43
N ASP A 77 6.13 -19.82 -4.95
CA ASP A 77 6.50 -21.23 -5.01
C ASP A 77 5.48 -22.13 -4.29
N ALA A 78 5.06 -21.75 -3.07
CA ALA A 78 4.03 -22.49 -2.34
C ALA A 78 2.67 -22.52 -3.07
N VAL A 79 2.29 -21.43 -3.75
CA VAL A 79 1.08 -21.37 -4.58
C VAL A 79 1.17 -22.36 -5.76
N LEU A 80 2.33 -22.40 -6.44
CA LEU A 80 2.55 -23.34 -7.55
C LEU A 80 2.51 -24.80 -7.07
N GLN A 81 3.13 -25.09 -5.92
CA GLN A 81 3.08 -26.42 -5.31
C GLN A 81 1.65 -26.81 -4.87
N SER A 82 0.92 -25.87 -4.28
CA SER A 82 -0.47 -26.06 -3.86
C SER A 82 -1.36 -26.40 -5.06
N ALA A 83 -1.17 -25.72 -6.19
CA ALA A 83 -1.93 -25.98 -7.41
C ALA A 83 -1.66 -27.38 -7.98
N ALA A 84 -0.40 -27.84 -7.95
CA ALA A 84 -0.05 -29.17 -8.41
C ALA A 84 -0.59 -30.30 -7.50
N LEU A 85 -0.60 -30.06 -6.18
CA LEU A 85 -0.98 -31.07 -5.18
C LEU A 85 -2.46 -31.01 -4.78
N MET A 86 -3.19 -29.96 -5.21
CA MET A 86 -4.59 -29.69 -4.85
C MET A 86 -4.82 -29.68 -3.33
N LYS A 87 -3.85 -29.18 -2.56
CA LYS A 87 -3.91 -29.08 -1.10
C LYS A 87 -3.14 -27.87 -0.61
N TRP A 88 -3.46 -27.42 0.59
CA TRP A 88 -2.69 -26.39 1.27
C TRP A 88 -1.23 -26.82 1.46
N VAL A 89 -0.31 -25.90 1.17
CA VAL A 89 1.14 -26.05 1.35
C VAL A 89 1.62 -24.93 2.25
N ALA A 90 2.52 -25.24 3.20
CA ALA A 90 3.13 -24.23 4.05
C ALA A 90 4.16 -23.42 3.25
N VAL A 91 4.21 -22.11 3.49
CA VAL A 91 5.25 -21.23 2.94
C VAL A 91 6.52 -21.45 3.77
N VAL A 92 7.64 -21.77 3.11
CA VAL A 92 8.93 -22.15 3.75
C VAL A 92 10.04 -21.16 3.44
#